data_AF-X1RQ74-F1
#
_entry.id   AF-X1RQ74-F1
#
_cell.length_a   1.000
_cell.length_b   1.000
_cell.length_c   1.000
_cell.angle_alpha   90.00
_cell.angle_beta   90.00
_cell.angle_gamma   90.00
#
_symmetry.space_group_name_H-M   'P 1'
#
loop_
_entity.id
_entity.type
_entity.pdbx_description
1 polymer ?
#
loop_
_entity_poly.entity_id
_entity_poly.type
_entity_poly.pdbx_seq_one_letter_code
_entity_poly.pdbx_strand_id
1 'polypeptide(L)'
;MLLRNVTIFVLLPIISLFVLKIVSELRHGEGSEHSGHSNSNGEKRAIMDYLIILIDGVIDALLENFFRFLANIVSYGRILALALCHAALIEVFILLTFMCLKINIGVAAVVFLAGTALVIVLEAIMAGIHTIRLHFYEWFTKFYEGGGVEFSPFKFRRTYTY
;
A
#
# COMPACT_ATOMS: atom_id res chain seq x y z
N MET A 1 22.00 -19.95 7.41
CA MET A 1 20.95 -20.19 8.43
C MET A 1 19.79 -19.20 8.34
N LEU A 2 20.03 -17.89 8.14
CA LEU A 2 18.96 -16.87 8.02
C LEU A 2 17.99 -17.06 6.84
N LEU A 3 18.46 -17.55 5.68
CA LEU A 3 17.58 -17.77 4.51
C LEU A 3 16.45 -18.78 4.78
N ARG A 4 16.70 -19.84 5.56
CA ARG A 4 15.72 -20.91 5.81
C ARG A 4 14.53 -20.43 6.66
N ASN A 5 14.76 -19.52 7.61
CA ASN A 5 13.70 -18.96 8.44
C ASN A 5 12.85 -17.93 7.68
N VAL A 6 13.44 -17.14 6.79
CA VAL A 6 12.70 -16.19 5.94
C VAL A 6 11.80 -16.92 4.95
N THR A 7 12.30 -17.99 4.32
CA THR A 7 11.50 -18.82 3.40
C THR A 7 10.31 -19.47 4.12
N ILE A 8 10.50 -19.94 5.36
CA ILE A 8 9.40 -20.49 6.18
C ILE A 8 8.37 -19.40 6.50
N PHE A 9 8.79 -18.19 6.89
CA PHE A 9 7.87 -17.11 7.26
C PHE A 9 7.04 -16.58 6.08
N VAL A 10 7.61 -16.61 4.87
CA VAL A 10 6.92 -16.24 3.63
C VAL A 10 6.00 -17.36 3.14
N LEU A 11 6.39 -18.62 3.28
CA LEU A 11 5.58 -19.77 2.87
C LEU A 11 4.46 -20.13 3.86
N LEU A 12 4.61 -19.79 5.15
CA LEU A 12 3.63 -20.11 6.19
C LEU A 12 2.22 -19.53 5.91
N PRO A 13 2.05 -18.24 5.53
CA PRO A 13 0.74 -17.73 5.17
C PRO A 13 0.19 -18.36 3.87
N ILE A 14 1.07 -18.66 2.91
CA ILE A 14 0.68 -19.28 1.62
C ILE A 14 0.16 -20.71 1.84
N ILE A 15 0.88 -21.51 2.64
CA ILE A 15 0.48 -22.88 3.00
C ILE A 15 -0.77 -22.87 3.87
N SER A 16 -0.88 -21.94 4.82
CA SER A 16 -2.07 -21.82 5.68
C SER A 16 -3.32 -21.46 4.88
N LEU A 17 -3.22 -20.58 3.88
CA LEU A 17 -4.35 -20.24 3.00
C LEU A 17 -4.68 -21.38 2.04
N PHE A 18 -3.68 -22.09 1.52
CA PHE A 18 -3.89 -23.27 0.69
C PHE A 18 -4.66 -24.37 1.44
N VAL A 19 -4.27 -24.65 2.69
CA VAL A 19 -4.96 -25.63 3.55
C VAL A 19 -6.39 -25.16 3.91
N LEU A 20 -6.58 -23.89 4.26
CA LEU A 20 -7.91 -23.35 4.57
C LEU A 20 -8.85 -23.34 3.36
N LYS A 21 -8.34 -23.04 2.16
CA LYS A 21 -9.12 -23.07 0.92
C LYS A 21 -9.51 -24.51 0.56
N ILE A 22 -8.58 -25.47 0.70
CA ILE A 22 -8.87 -26.92 0.56
C ILE A 22 -9.92 -27.41 1.56
N VAL A 23 -9.81 -27.01 2.83
CA VAL A 23 -10.77 -27.38 3.89
C VAL A 23 -12.14 -26.72 3.68
N SER A 24 -12.18 -25.49 3.15
CA SER A 24 -13.41 -24.80 2.75
C SER A 24 -14.11 -25.49 1.58
N GLU A 25 -13.34 -26.01 0.62
CA GLU A 25 -13.85 -26.74 -0.55
C GLU A 25 -14.48 -28.08 -0.15
N LEU A 26 -13.83 -28.82 0.77
CA LEU A 26 -14.39 -30.05 1.33
C LEU A 26 -15.66 -29.80 2.17
N ARG A 27 -15.80 -28.60 2.75
CA ARG A 27 -16.95 -28.24 3.58
C ARG A 27 -18.17 -27.75 2.78
N HIS A 28 -18.00 -27.32 1.52
CA HIS A 28 -19.13 -27.01 0.63
C HIS A 28 -19.67 -28.23 -0.14
N GLY A 29 -19.10 -29.42 0.08
CA GLY A 29 -19.58 -30.69 -0.48
C GLY A 29 -20.76 -31.34 0.26
N GLU A 30 -21.17 -30.84 1.43
CA GLU A 30 -22.33 -31.37 2.20
C GLU A 30 -23.46 -30.34 2.28
N GLY A 31 -23.94 -29.87 1.11
CA GLY A 31 -24.90 -28.78 1.09
C GLY A 31 -25.83 -28.69 -0.10
N SER A 32 -26.03 -29.73 -0.90
CA SER A 32 -27.24 -29.92 -1.74
C SER A 32 -27.11 -31.16 -2.64
N GLU A 33 -27.75 -32.25 -2.26
CA GLU A 33 -28.23 -33.22 -3.25
C GLU A 33 -29.45 -32.63 -3.97
N HIS A 34 -29.43 -32.55 -5.31
CA HIS A 34 -30.44 -33.28 -6.09
C HIS A 34 -30.12 -33.37 -7.59
N SER A 35 -30.45 -34.56 -8.11
CA SER A 35 -30.80 -34.93 -9.49
C SER A 35 -29.67 -35.21 -10.46
N GLY A 36 -29.59 -36.50 -10.80
CA GLY A 36 -28.59 -37.08 -11.68
C GLY A 36 -28.83 -36.81 -13.16
N HIS A 37 -27.75 -36.98 -13.92
CA HIS A 37 -27.76 -37.80 -15.12
C HIS A 37 -26.32 -38.24 -15.40
N SER A 38 -26.11 -39.54 -15.53
CA SER A 38 -24.84 -40.11 -15.99
C SER A 38 -24.55 -39.58 -17.40
N ASN A 39 -23.57 -38.69 -17.51
CA ASN A 39 -22.94 -38.34 -18.77
C ASN A 39 -21.43 -38.27 -18.51
N SER A 40 -20.61 -39.04 -19.22
CA SER A 40 -19.14 -39.02 -19.06
C SER A 40 -18.53 -37.65 -19.40
N ASN A 41 -19.31 -36.74 -20.00
CA ASN A 41 -18.97 -35.32 -20.19
C ASN A 41 -19.16 -34.45 -18.94
N GLY A 42 -20.02 -34.85 -17.99
CA GLY A 42 -20.25 -34.13 -16.72
C GLY A 42 -19.12 -34.32 -15.72
N GLU A 43 -18.58 -35.54 -15.63
CA GLU A 43 -17.40 -35.85 -14.81
C GLU A 43 -16.16 -35.11 -15.32
N LYS A 44 -15.97 -35.07 -16.65
CA LYS A 44 -14.92 -34.24 -17.28
C LYS A 44 -15.11 -32.75 -17.03
N ARG A 45 -16.36 -32.25 -17.04
CA ARG A 45 -16.66 -30.85 -16.72
C ARG A 45 -16.33 -30.52 -15.26
N ALA A 46 -16.73 -31.38 -14.32
CA ALA A 46 -16.42 -31.21 -12.91
C ALA A 46 -14.89 -31.23 -12.68
N ILE A 47 -14.17 -32.17 -13.29
CA ILE A 47 -12.70 -32.24 -13.20
C ILE A 47 -12.05 -30.98 -13.80
N MET A 48 -12.58 -30.46 -14.92
CA MET A 48 -12.10 -29.21 -15.50
C MET A 48 -12.39 -27.99 -14.60
N ASP A 49 -13.56 -27.93 -13.96
CA ASP A 49 -13.92 -26.84 -13.05
C ASP A 49 -13.05 -26.85 -11.78
N TYR A 50 -12.76 -28.02 -11.21
CA TYR A 50 -11.79 -28.16 -10.11
C TYR A 50 -10.37 -27.76 -10.53
N LEU A 51 -9.97 -28.10 -11.75
CA LEU A 51 -8.64 -27.73 -12.28
C LEU A 51 -8.52 -26.21 -12.49
N ILE A 52 -9.58 -25.56 -12.97
CA ILE A 52 -9.63 -24.09 -13.13
C ILE A 52 -9.53 -23.41 -11.76
N ILE A 53 -10.31 -23.85 -10.77
CA ILE A 53 -10.29 -23.29 -9.42
C ILE A 53 -8.91 -23.46 -8.75
N LEU A 54 -8.24 -24.59 -8.99
CA LEU A 54 -6.88 -24.83 -8.53
C LEU A 54 -5.88 -23.85 -9.18
N ILE A 55 -5.97 -23.67 -10.50
CA ILE A 55 -5.08 -22.78 -11.25
C ILE A 55 -5.31 -21.32 -10.86
N ASP A 56 -6.56 -20.86 -10.82
CA ASP A 56 -6.91 -19.51 -10.40
C ASP A 56 -6.51 -19.27 -8.94
N GLY A 57 -6.73 -20.24 -8.05
CA GLY A 57 -6.29 -20.15 -6.67
C GLY A 57 -4.78 -20.03 -6.49
N VAL A 58 -3.99 -20.74 -7.31
CA VAL A 58 -2.53 -20.63 -7.30
C VAL A 58 -2.07 -19.31 -7.92
N ILE A 59 -2.68 -18.87 -9.01
CA ILE A 59 -2.37 -17.59 -9.66
C ILE A 59 -2.66 -16.43 -8.71
N ASP A 60 -3.86 -16.37 -8.11
CA ASP A 60 -4.20 -15.32 -7.16
C ASP A 60 -3.26 -15.36 -5.94
N ALA A 61 -3.05 -16.54 -5.36
CA ALA A 61 -2.23 -16.65 -4.16
C ALA A 61 -0.75 -16.27 -4.38
N LEU A 62 -0.17 -16.59 -5.54
CA LEU A 62 1.24 -16.28 -5.81
C LEU A 62 1.42 -14.93 -6.49
N LEU A 63 0.64 -14.67 -7.53
CA LEU A 63 0.80 -13.51 -8.40
C LEU A 63 0.21 -12.26 -7.73
N GLU A 64 -1.01 -12.33 -7.19
CA GLU A 64 -1.63 -11.20 -6.49
C GLU A 64 -0.84 -10.86 -5.23
N ASN A 65 -0.42 -11.86 -4.45
CA ASN A 65 0.38 -11.63 -3.26
C ASN A 65 1.75 -11.00 -3.57
N PHE A 66 2.42 -11.46 -4.64
CA PHE A 66 3.68 -10.86 -5.08
C PHE A 66 3.50 -9.42 -5.56
N PHE A 67 2.50 -9.14 -6.40
CA PHE A 67 2.24 -7.78 -6.84
C PHE A 67 1.75 -6.87 -5.71
N ARG A 68 0.96 -7.37 -4.76
CA ARG A 68 0.60 -6.63 -3.54
C ARG A 68 1.83 -6.26 -2.72
N PHE A 69 2.75 -7.21 -2.54
CA PHE A 69 4.01 -6.95 -1.86
C PHE A 69 4.86 -5.91 -2.61
N LEU A 70 4.99 -6.05 -3.93
CA LEU A 70 5.70 -5.10 -4.78
C LEU A 70 5.07 -3.70 -4.72
N ALA A 71 3.74 -3.62 -4.81
CA ALA A 71 2.98 -2.38 -4.71
C ALA A 71 3.19 -1.70 -3.36
N ASN A 72 3.19 -2.47 -2.26
CA ASN A 72 3.50 -1.95 -0.94
C ASN A 72 4.93 -1.38 -0.89
N ILE A 73 5.93 -2.11 -1.40
CA ILE A 73 7.31 -1.61 -1.44
C ILE A 73 7.41 -0.31 -2.25
N VAL A 74 6.82 -0.27 -3.44
CA VAL A 74 6.84 0.92 -4.31
C VAL A 74 6.15 2.11 -3.63
N SER A 75 5.07 1.86 -2.86
CA SER A 75 4.40 2.88 -2.05
C SER A 75 5.35 3.52 -1.04
N TYR A 76 6.16 2.71 -0.35
CA TYR A 76 7.20 3.19 0.57
C TYR A 76 8.46 3.74 -0.15
N GLY A 77 8.67 3.43 -1.44
CA GLY A 77 9.78 3.99 -2.24
C GLY A 77 9.76 5.52 -2.36
N ARG A 78 8.62 6.14 -2.07
CA ARG A 78 8.42 7.59 -2.03
C ARG A 78 9.33 8.30 -1.02
N ILE A 79 9.46 7.77 0.20
CA ILE A 79 10.34 8.38 1.22
C ILE A 79 11.82 8.21 0.86
N LEU A 80 12.15 7.09 0.22
CA LEU A 80 13.49 6.85 -0.32
C LEU A 80 13.83 7.85 -1.43
N ALA A 81 12.90 8.10 -2.35
CA ALA A 81 13.09 9.07 -3.44
C ALA A 81 13.30 10.51 -2.93
N LEU A 82 12.56 10.92 -1.90
CA LEU A 82 12.75 12.21 -1.24
C LEU A 82 14.14 12.31 -0.59
N ALA A 83 14.57 11.27 0.11
CA ALA A 83 15.90 11.23 0.73
C ALA A 83 17.04 11.30 -0.31
N LEU A 84 16.91 10.62 -1.46
CA LEU A 84 17.89 10.69 -2.54
C LEU A 84 17.95 12.09 -3.18
N CYS A 85 16.80 12.73 -3.37
CA CYS A 85 16.73 14.09 -3.90
C CYS A 85 17.37 15.09 -2.93
N HIS A 86 17.08 14.98 -1.63
CA HIS A 86 17.71 15.79 -0.59
C HIS A 86 19.23 15.67 -0.61
N ALA A 87 19.75 14.43 -0.61
CA ALA A 87 21.18 14.18 -0.64
C ALA A 87 21.85 14.81 -1.87
N ALA A 88 21.27 14.63 -3.06
CA ALA A 88 21.79 15.20 -4.30
C ALA A 88 21.76 16.74 -4.31
N LEU A 89 20.70 17.37 -3.79
CA LEU A 89 20.60 18.83 -3.74
C LEU A 89 21.59 19.44 -2.75
N ILE A 90 21.75 18.85 -1.56
CA ILE A 90 22.76 19.30 -0.60
C ILE A 90 24.17 19.21 -1.20
N GLU A 91 24.49 18.11 -1.90
CA GLU A 91 25.79 17.95 -2.55
C GLU A 91 26.08 19.08 -3.54
N VAL A 92 25.10 19.43 -4.40
CA VAL A 92 25.24 20.53 -5.36
C VAL A 92 25.48 21.87 -4.65
N PHE A 93 24.76 22.18 -3.58
CA PHE A 93 24.96 23.42 -2.82
C PHE A 93 26.31 23.46 -2.08
N ILE A 94 26.80 22.33 -1.60
CA ILE A 94 28.13 22.21 -1.00
C ILE A 94 29.21 22.48 -2.05
N LEU A 95 29.11 21.88 -3.24
CA LEU A 95 30.05 22.13 -4.34
C LEU A 95 30.04 23.61 -4.76
N LEU A 96 28.86 24.21 -4.88
CA LEU A 96 28.72 25.65 -5.18
C LEU A 96 29.38 26.52 -4.10
N THR A 97 29.19 26.16 -2.82
CA THR A 97 29.83 26.84 -1.69
C THR A 97 31.36 26.79 -1.78
N PHE A 98 31.93 25.62 -2.09
CA PHE A 98 33.39 25.47 -2.26
C PHE A 98 33.94 26.33 -3.40
N MET A 99 33.20 26.48 -4.49
CA MET A 99 33.59 27.37 -5.60
C MET A 99 33.55 28.84 -5.17
N CYS A 100 32.51 29.27 -4.43
CA CYS A 100 32.40 30.63 -3.91
C CYS A 100 33.45 30.97 -2.84
N LEU A 101 33.88 29.98 -2.05
CA LEU A 101 34.89 30.15 -1.00
C LEU A 101 36.22 30.70 -1.55
N LYS A 102 36.59 30.31 -2.78
CA LYS A 102 37.81 30.80 -3.46
C LYS A 102 37.76 32.28 -3.81
N ILE A 103 36.57 32.87 -3.90
CA ILE A 103 36.36 34.26 -4.30
C ILE A 103 36.14 35.13 -3.05
N ASN A 104 35.15 34.77 -2.23
CA ASN A 104 34.78 35.55 -1.05
C ASN A 104 34.08 34.66 0.00
N ILE A 105 34.65 34.62 1.20
CA ILE A 105 34.12 33.86 2.34
C ILE A 105 32.71 34.30 2.75
N GLY A 106 32.39 35.60 2.67
CA GLY A 106 31.08 36.11 3.03
C GLY A 106 29.97 35.61 2.09
N VAL A 107 30.27 35.57 0.79
CA VAL A 107 29.33 35.06 -0.22
C VAL A 107 29.15 33.54 -0.06
N ALA A 108 30.23 32.81 0.20
CA ALA A 108 30.18 31.36 0.42
C ALA A 108 29.31 30.99 1.64
N ALA A 109 29.44 31.72 2.74
CA ALA A 109 28.61 31.49 3.94
C ALA A 109 27.12 31.73 3.68
N VAL A 110 26.78 32.78 2.92
CA VAL A 110 25.39 33.06 2.53
C VAL A 110 24.84 31.97 1.62
N VAL A 111 25.60 31.54 0.61
CA VAL A 111 25.18 30.47 -0.33
C VAL A 111 24.97 29.15 0.40
N PHE A 112 25.86 28.81 1.34
CA PHE A 112 25.73 27.60 2.15
C PHE A 112 24.47 27.62 3.02
N LEU A 113 24.25 28.72 3.75
CA LEU A 113 23.13 28.83 4.67
C LEU A 113 21.79 28.93 3.91
N ALA A 114 21.73 29.76 2.87
CA ALA A 114 20.54 29.93 2.05
C ALA A 114 20.22 28.65 1.25
N GLY A 115 21.24 28.00 0.67
CA GLY A 115 21.09 26.75 -0.08
C GLY A 115 20.56 25.63 0.80
N THR A 116 21.17 25.42 1.97
CA THR A 116 20.73 24.39 2.91
C THR A 116 19.31 24.66 3.44
N ALA A 117 19.01 25.92 3.81
CA ALA A 117 17.67 26.30 4.26
C ALA A 117 16.61 26.10 3.17
N LEU A 118 16.92 26.46 1.92
CA LEU A 118 16.04 26.27 0.77
C LEU A 118 15.75 24.78 0.52
N VAL A 119 16.77 23.93 0.56
CA VAL A 119 16.58 22.47 0.37
C VAL A 119 15.66 21.90 1.45
N ILE A 120 15.88 22.26 2.73
CA ILE A 120 15.04 21.80 3.84
C ILE A 120 13.58 22.24 3.66
N VAL A 121 13.34 23.50 3.28
CA VAL A 121 11.98 24.02 3.10
C VAL A 121 11.27 23.34 1.93
N LEU A 122 11.94 23.20 0.78
CA LEU A 122 11.35 22.56 -0.39
C LEU A 122 11.03 21.09 -0.13
N GLU A 123 11.95 20.36 0.50
CA GLU A 123 11.75 18.95 0.83
C GLU A 123 10.63 18.78 1.87
N ALA A 124 10.60 19.61 2.92
CA ALA A 124 9.55 19.54 3.94
C ALA A 124 8.14 19.73 3.36
N ILE A 125 7.99 20.69 2.44
CA ILE A 125 6.71 20.92 1.74
C ILE A 125 6.35 19.71 0.88
N MET A 126 7.30 19.20 0.08
CA MET A 126 7.09 18.03 -0.79
C MET A 126 6.71 16.79 0.03
N ALA A 127 7.47 16.49 1.09
CA ALA A 127 7.24 15.37 1.98
C ALA A 127 5.89 15.48 2.70
N GLY A 128 5.50 16.69 3.12
CA GLY A 128 4.19 16.95 3.73
C GLY A 128 3.03 16.61 2.79
N ILE A 129 3.05 17.12 1.56
CA ILE A 129 2.03 16.84 0.55
C ILE A 129 1.96 15.34 0.25
N HIS A 130 3.11 14.70 0.11
CA HIS A 130 3.18 13.29 -0.26
C HIS A 130 2.70 12.36 0.87
N THR A 131 2.90 12.77 2.13
CA THR A 131 2.41 12.06 3.32
C THR A 131 0.91 12.19 3.48
N ILE A 132 0.35 13.40 3.33
CA ILE A 132 -1.10 13.65 3.40
C ILE A 132 -1.83 12.79 2.36
N ARG A 133 -1.28 12.67 1.15
CA ARG A 133 -1.89 11.85 0.10
C ARG A 133 -1.95 10.36 0.47
N LEU A 134 -0.92 9.82 1.11
CA LEU A 134 -0.93 8.42 1.53
C LEU A 134 -1.87 8.22 2.73
N HIS A 135 -1.84 9.12 3.72
CA HIS A 135 -2.69 9.06 4.91
C HIS A 135 -4.19 9.15 4.55
N PHE A 136 -4.55 10.09 3.69
CA PHE A 136 -5.95 10.29 3.29
C PHE A 136 -6.47 9.16 2.39
N TYR A 137 -5.61 8.55 1.57
CA TYR A 137 -6.04 7.53 0.60
C TYR A 137 -5.98 6.09 1.16
N GLU A 138 -5.06 5.80 2.07
CA GLU A 138 -4.81 4.43 2.54
C GLU A 138 -5.29 4.20 3.98
N TRP A 139 -5.29 5.24 4.83
CA TRP A 139 -5.70 5.14 6.23
C TRP A 139 -7.17 5.53 6.43
N PHE A 140 -7.62 6.67 5.88
CA PHE A 140 -9.02 7.09 6.04
C PHE A 140 -10.01 6.12 5.39
N THR A 141 -9.71 5.56 4.23
CA THR A 141 -10.60 4.60 3.54
C THR A 141 -10.72 3.25 4.26
N LYS A 142 -9.82 2.94 5.22
CA LYS A 142 -9.88 1.73 6.05
C LYS A 142 -10.52 1.97 7.43
N PHE A 143 -10.56 3.19 7.92
CA PHE A 143 -11.10 3.55 9.25
C PHE A 143 -12.37 4.41 9.19
N TYR A 144 -12.73 4.93 8.01
CA TYR A 144 -13.94 5.72 7.78
C TYR A 144 -14.88 4.95 6.86
N GLU A 145 -15.78 4.19 7.46
CA GLU A 145 -16.92 3.59 6.77
C GLU A 145 -17.98 4.70 6.63
N GLY A 146 -18.27 5.11 5.40
CA GLY A 146 -19.24 6.17 5.11
C GLY A 146 -20.65 5.76 5.55
N GLY A 147 -20.98 6.02 6.81
CA GLY A 147 -22.25 5.64 7.42
C GLY A 147 -22.66 6.48 8.63
N GLY A 148 -22.09 7.68 8.79
CA GLY A 148 -22.50 8.62 9.84
C GLY A 148 -23.73 9.43 9.41
N VAL A 149 -24.80 9.39 10.20
CA VAL A 149 -25.96 10.29 10.02
C VAL A 149 -25.52 11.71 10.33
N GLU A 150 -25.75 12.66 9.42
CA GLU A 150 -25.45 14.08 9.65
C GLU A 150 -26.22 14.56 10.89
N PHE A 151 -25.50 14.96 11.93
CA PHE A 151 -26.10 15.45 13.15
C PHE A 151 -26.77 16.81 12.88
N SER A 152 -28.09 16.80 12.74
CA SER A 152 -28.90 18.01 12.68
C SER A 152 -29.26 18.44 14.12
N PRO A 153 -28.63 19.50 14.67
CA PRO A 153 -28.99 19.99 15.99
C PRO A 153 -30.43 20.48 15.99
N PHE A 154 -31.16 20.17 17.06
CA PHE A 154 -32.55 20.59 17.24
C PHE A 154 -32.63 22.12 17.34
N LYS A 155 -32.93 22.79 16.21
CA LYS A 155 -33.14 24.25 16.17
C LYS A 155 -34.56 24.57 16.61
N PHE A 156 -34.73 25.02 17.85
CA PHE A 156 -35.99 25.61 18.31
C PHE A 156 -36.17 26.99 17.65
N ARG A 157 -36.91 27.04 16.53
CA ARG A 157 -37.38 28.32 15.99
C ARG A 157 -38.50 28.81 16.92
N ARG A 158 -38.15 29.68 17.87
CA ARG A 158 -39.13 30.37 18.71
C ARG A 158 -39.90 31.35 17.83
N THR A 159 -41.07 30.91 17.41
CA THR A 159 -42.06 31.70 16.68
C THR A 159 -43.27 31.81 17.61
N TYR A 160 -43.45 33.02 18.15
CA TYR A 160 -44.53 33.49 19.05
C TYR A 160 -44.45 33.13 20.54
N THR A 161 -43.97 34.08 21.34
CA THR A 161 -44.54 34.39 22.65
C THR A 161 -44.47 35.91 22.84
N TYR A 162 -45.64 36.55 22.76
CA TYR A 162 -46.02 37.64 23.65
C TYR A 162 -47.19 37.10 24.47
#